data_AF-A0A2I0FK03-F1
#
_entry.id   AF-A0A2I0FK03-F1
#
_cell.length_a   1.000
_cell.length_b   1.000
_cell.length_c   1.000
_cell.angle_alpha   90.00
_cell.angle_beta   90.00
_cell.angle_gamma   90.00
#
_symmetry.space_group_name_H-M   'P 1'
#
loop_
_entity.id
_entity.type
_entity.pdbx_description
1 polymer ?
#
loop_
_entity_poly.entity_id
_entity_poly.type
_entity_poly.pdbx_seq_one_letter_code
_entity_poly.pdbx_strand_id
1 'polypeptide(L)'
;MIYTIFLFVIAGIAEIGGGYLIWLWLREGKPLYLGIFGGIALALYGVIATFQSFSSFGRIYAAYGGVFIILSVLWGWGVDKKTPDFYDWIGAGICLVGVSVMLWAPRG
;
A
#
# COMPACT_ATOMS: atom_id res chain seq x y z
N MET A 1 -18.94 -3.06 2.46
CA MET A 1 -18.13 -2.05 1.73
C MET A 1 -17.31 -1.17 2.66
N ILE A 2 -17.90 -0.41 3.60
CA ILE A 2 -17.14 0.50 4.51
C ILE A 2 -16.10 -0.27 5.35
N TYR A 3 -16.47 -1.42 5.91
CA TYR A 3 -15.55 -2.27 6.68
C TYR A 3 -14.31 -2.69 5.87
N THR A 4 -14.51 -3.10 4.62
CA THR A 4 -13.41 -3.51 3.73
C THR A 4 -12.51 -2.33 3.39
N ILE A 5 -13.08 -1.17 3.07
CA ILE A 5 -12.32 0.07 2.78
C ILE A 5 -11.47 0.46 4.00
N PHE A 6 -12.02 0.35 5.21
CA PHE A 6 -11.29 0.62 6.44
C PHE A 6 -10.11 -0.35 6.62
N LEU A 7 -10.32 -1.64 6.40
CA LEU A 7 -9.23 -2.64 6.41
C LEU A 7 -8.18 -2.36 5.33
N PHE A 8 -8.58 -1.88 4.14
CA PHE A 8 -7.65 -1.50 3.07
C PHE A 8 -6.72 -0.37 3.51
N VAL A 9 -7.27 0.67 4.13
CA VAL A 9 -6.49 1.83 4.60
C VAL A 9 -5.54 1.43 5.70
N ILE A 10 -5.99 0.66 6.70
CA ILE A 10 -5.12 0.20 7.80
C ILE A 10 -4.02 -0.71 7.26
N ALA A 11 -4.36 -1.65 6.38
CA ALA A 11 -3.39 -2.54 5.75
C ALA A 11 -2.33 -1.75 4.97
N GLY A 12 -2.74 -0.75 4.17
CA GLY A 12 -1.81 0.09 3.42
C GLY A 12 -0.89 0.95 4.31
N ILE A 13 -1.41 1.47 5.43
CA ILE A 13 -0.59 2.18 6.42
C ILE A 13 0.42 1.23 7.09
N ALA A 14 0.00 0.02 7.45
CA ALA A 14 0.87 -0.98 8.05
C ALA A 14 1.96 -1.46 7.06
N GLU A 15 1.61 -1.60 5.79
CA GLU A 15 2.51 -2.01 4.72
C GLU A 15 3.57 -0.93 4.43
N ILE A 16 3.13 0.29 4.11
CA ILE A 16 4.04 1.41 3.78
C ILE A 16 4.83 1.84 5.02
N GLY A 17 4.16 1.98 6.16
CA GLY A 17 4.81 2.34 7.43
C GLY A 17 5.80 1.27 7.88
N GLY A 18 5.44 -0.01 7.75
CA GLY A 18 6.34 -1.12 8.06
C GLY A 18 7.58 -1.13 7.17
N GLY A 19 7.39 -0.97 5.85
CA GLY A 19 8.49 -0.84 4.89
C GLY A 19 9.37 0.38 5.16
N TYR A 20 8.79 1.53 5.48
CA TYR A 20 9.51 2.75 5.81
C TYR A 20 10.35 2.60 7.08
N LEU A 21 9.82 1.99 8.13
CA LEU A 21 10.58 1.72 9.37
C LEU A 21 11.79 0.80 9.13
N ILE A 22 11.64 -0.21 8.26
CA ILE A 22 12.75 -1.07 7.84
C ILE A 22 13.76 -0.29 6.99
N TRP A 23 13.30 0.58 6.09
CA TRP A 23 14.17 1.48 5.33
C TRP A 23 15.01 2.32 6.29
N LEU A 24 14.37 2.98 7.26
CA LEU A 24 15.07 3.80 8.26
C LEU A 24 16.17 3.03 8.98
N TRP A 25 15.91 1.78 9.37
CA TRP A 25 16.90 0.94 10.01
C TRP A 25 18.04 0.56 9.06
N LEU A 26 17.74 -0.01 7.89
CA LEU A 26 18.74 -0.59 6.99
C LEU A 26 19.52 0.44 6.17
N ARG A 27 18.85 1.50 5.70
CA ARG A 27 19.45 2.51 4.81
C ARG A 27 19.88 3.79 5.52
N GLU A 28 19.16 4.22 6.55
CA GLU A 28 19.53 5.43 7.31
C GLU A 28 20.33 5.12 8.58
N GLY A 29 20.60 3.84 8.87
CA GLY A 29 21.36 3.43 10.05
C GLY A 29 20.66 3.76 11.37
N LYS A 30 19.34 3.97 11.35
CA LYS A 30 18.56 4.22 12.57
C LYS A 30 18.49 2.97 13.44
N PRO A 31 18.04 3.07 14.71
CA PRO A 31 18.12 1.97 15.65
C PRO A 31 17.34 0.70 15.23
N LEU A 32 17.86 -0.46 15.65
CA LEU A 32 17.27 -1.78 15.37
C LEU A 32 15.79 -1.91 15.75
N TYR A 33 15.35 -1.24 16.82
CA TYR A 33 13.96 -1.30 17.25
C TYR A 33 12.99 -0.84 16.14
N LEU A 34 13.38 0.14 15.30
CA LEU A 34 12.55 0.56 14.16
C LEU A 34 12.39 -0.57 13.15
N GLY A 35 13.46 -1.30 12.84
CA GLY A 35 13.40 -2.48 11.97
C GLY A 35 12.48 -3.57 12.53
N ILE A 36 12.54 -3.81 13.84
CA ILE A 36 11.66 -4.79 14.52
C ILE A 36 10.20 -4.33 14.46
N PHE A 37 9.89 -3.08 14.80
CA PHE A 37 8.53 -2.54 14.69
C PHE A 37 8.03 -2.55 13.26
N GLY A 38 8.90 -2.26 12.29
CA GLY A 38 8.59 -2.34 10.87
C GLY A 38 8.24 -3.77 10.43
N GLY A 39 9.01 -4.77 10.86
CA GLY A 39 8.73 -6.17 10.63
C GLY A 39 7.41 -6.64 11.25
N ILE A 40 7.12 -6.20 12.48
CA ILE A 40 5.82 -6.48 13.14
C ILE A 40 4.67 -5.85 12.35
N ALA A 41 4.81 -4.60 11.90
CA ALA A 41 3.80 -3.92 11.09
C ALA A 41 3.53 -4.65 9.77
N LEU A 42 4.58 -5.13 9.09
CA LEU A 42 4.44 -5.94 7.87
C LEU A 42 3.75 -7.29 8.13
N ALA A 43 4.06 -7.95 9.24
CA ALA A 43 3.38 -9.18 9.63
C ALA A 43 1.88 -8.94 9.92
N LEU A 44 1.57 -7.84 10.63
CA LEU A 44 0.19 -7.42 10.89
C LEU A 44 -0.56 -7.08 9.60
N TYR A 45 0.08 -6.42 8.65
CA TYR A 45 -0.49 -6.17 7.32
C TYR A 45 -0.98 -7.48 6.67
N GLY A 46 -0.15 -8.52 6.63
CA GLY A 46 -0.53 -9.81 6.04
C GLY A 46 -1.75 -10.44 6.72
N VAL A 47 -1.83 -10.31 8.05
CA VAL A 47 -3.00 -10.77 8.84
C VAL A 47 -4.25 -9.96 8.50
N ILE A 48 -4.14 -8.63 8.46
CA ILE A 48 -5.26 -7.72 8.16
C ILE A 48 -5.77 -7.92 6.73
N ALA A 49 -4.88 -8.11 5.76
CA ALA A 49 -5.22 -8.40 4.37
C ALA A 49 -6.03 -9.70 4.24
N THR A 50 -5.76 -10.69 5.09
CA THR A 50 -6.47 -11.97 5.10
C THR A 50 -7.92 -11.85 5.56
N PHE A 51 -8.24 -10.87 6.39
CA PHE A 51 -9.62 -10.63 6.87
C PHE A 51 -10.54 -9.97 5.84
N GLN A 52 -10.04 -9.60 4.66
CA GLN A 52 -10.87 -9.06 3.61
C GLN A 52 -11.62 -10.16 2.85
N SER A 53 -12.92 -10.23 3.08
CA SER A 53 -13.84 -11.13 2.38
C SER A 53 -14.19 -10.60 0.99
N PHE A 54 -13.47 -11.04 -0.04
CA PHE A 54 -13.76 -10.73 -1.44
C PHE A 54 -13.63 -11.98 -2.32
N SER A 55 -14.35 -11.99 -3.44
CA SER A 55 -14.64 -13.19 -4.24
C SER A 55 -13.45 -13.84 -4.96
N SER A 56 -12.27 -13.18 -5.03
CA SER A 56 -11.07 -13.73 -5.69
C SER A 56 -9.78 -13.08 -5.15
N PHE A 57 -8.88 -13.89 -4.60
CA PHE A 57 -7.61 -13.47 -4.00
C PHE A 57 -6.78 -12.54 -4.89
N GLY A 58 -6.59 -12.90 -6.17
CA GLY A 58 -5.78 -12.09 -7.09
C GLY A 58 -6.37 -10.72 -7.41
N ARG A 59 -7.71 -10.59 -7.41
CA ARG A 59 -8.37 -9.29 -7.69
C ARG A 59 -8.32 -8.36 -6.48
N ILE A 60 -8.34 -8.92 -5.27
CA ILE A 60 -8.14 -8.17 -4.02
C ILE A 60 -6.76 -7.52 -4.05
N TYR A 61 -5.72 -8.30 -4.35
CA TYR A 61 -4.35 -7.78 -4.44
C TYR A 61 -4.17 -6.76 -5.57
N ALA A 62 -4.87 -6.92 -6.70
CA ALA A 62 -4.89 -5.90 -7.75
C ALA A 62 -5.53 -4.59 -7.29
N ALA A 63 -6.69 -4.65 -6.61
CA ALA A 63 -7.33 -3.47 -6.01
C ALA A 63 -6.44 -2.82 -4.94
N TYR A 64 -5.80 -3.64 -4.09
CA TYR A 64 -4.80 -3.19 -3.10
C TYR A 64 -3.68 -2.42 -3.77
N GLY A 65 -3.14 -2.92 -4.88
CA GLY A 65 -2.09 -2.23 -5.62
C GLY A 65 -2.49 -0.81 -6.01
N GLY A 66 -3.73 -0.59 -6.42
CA GLY A 66 -4.25 0.75 -6.73
C GLY A 66 -4.30 1.67 -5.51
N VAL A 67 -4.84 1.17 -4.39
CA VAL A 67 -4.88 1.93 -3.12
C VAL A 67 -3.47 2.20 -2.60
N PHE A 68 -2.57 1.23 -2.74
CA PHE A 68 -1.17 1.31 -2.33
C PHE A 68 -0.42 2.39 -3.10
N ILE A 69 -0.65 2.53 -4.40
CA ILE A 69 -0.04 3.59 -5.21
C ILE A 69 -0.47 4.97 -4.72
N ILE A 70 -1.76 5.18 -4.48
CA ILE A 70 -2.25 6.46 -3.96
C ILE A 70 -1.65 6.74 -2.58
N LEU A 71 -1.67 5.75 -1.67
CA LEU A 71 -1.09 5.89 -0.34
C LEU A 71 0.42 6.14 -0.37
N SER A 72 1.15 5.53 -1.31
CA SER A 72 2.59 5.73 -1.47
C SER A 72 2.92 7.16 -1.91
N VAL A 73 2.15 7.71 -2.84
CA VAL A 73 2.28 9.11 -3.27
C VAL A 73 1.98 10.06 -2.11
N LEU A 74 0.89 9.82 -1.37
CA LEU A 74 0.52 10.61 -0.19
C LEU A 74 1.56 10.49 0.94
N TRP A 75 2.13 9.30 1.14
CA TRP A 75 3.19 9.08 2.13
C TRP A 75 4.47 9.80 1.77
N GLY A 76 4.89 9.72 0.50
CA GLY A 76 6.04 10.48 -0.01
C GLY A 76 5.87 12.00 0.16
N TRP A 77 4.64 12.48 -0.03
CA TRP A 77 4.32 13.88 0.16
C TRP A 77 4.29 14.31 1.63
N GLY A 78 3.65 13.52 2.50
CA GLY A 78 3.46 13.86 3.91
C GLY A 78 4.66 13.56 4.81
N VAL A 79 5.28 12.39 4.64
CA VAL A 79 6.34 11.88 5.51
C VAL A 79 7.72 12.25 4.97
N ASP A 80 7.98 11.97 3.69
CA ASP A 80 9.25 12.32 3.05
C ASP A 80 9.33 13.79 2.62
N LYS A 81 8.24 14.55 2.73
CA LYS A 81 8.12 15.97 2.32
C LYS A 81 8.53 16.22 0.87
N LYS A 82 8.51 15.18 0.02
CA LYS A 82 8.80 15.30 -1.40
C LYS A 82 7.50 15.57 -2.13
N THR A 83 7.41 16.73 -2.77
CA THR A 83 6.27 17.06 -3.62
C THR A 83 6.22 16.08 -4.79
N PRO A 84 5.09 15.38 -5.02
CA PRO A 84 4.96 14.49 -6.17
C PRO A 84 5.17 15.27 -7.46
N ASP A 85 6.01 14.76 -8.35
CA ASP A 85 6.24 15.38 -9.64
C ASP A 85 5.08 15.08 -10.60
N PHE A 86 4.97 15.84 -11.68
CA PHE A 86 3.98 15.62 -12.75
C PHE A 86 4.06 14.19 -13.31
N TYR A 87 5.27 13.62 -13.39
CA TYR A 87 5.47 12.23 -13.80
C TYR A 87 4.92 11.21 -12.80
N ASP A 88 4.98 11.49 -11.49
CA ASP A 88 4.40 10.62 -10.46
C ASP A 88 2.88 10.55 -10.58
N TRP A 89 2.24 11.69 -10.88
CA TRP A 89 0.79 11.75 -11.12
C TRP A 89 0.38 10.99 -12.38
N ILE A 90 1.12 11.14 -13.48
CA ILE A 90 0.88 10.38 -14.71
C ILE A 90 1.05 8.88 -14.45
N GLY A 91 2.16 8.48 -13.80
CA GLY A 91 2.45 7.09 -13.47
C GLY A 91 1.35 6.49 -12.59
N ALA A 92 0.92 7.20 -11.55
CA ALA A 92 -0.19 6.80 -10.70
C ALA A 92 -1.49 6.61 -11.51
N GLY A 93 -1.79 7.53 -12.43
CA GLY A 93 -2.94 7.42 -13.33
C GLY A 93 -2.91 6.17 -14.20
N ILE A 94 -1.75 5.87 -14.83
CA ILE A 94 -1.58 4.67 -15.67
C ILE A 94 -1.80 3.40 -14.85
N CYS A 95 -1.21 3.32 -13.65
CA CYS A 95 -1.37 2.15 -12.80
C CYS A 95 -2.81 1.97 -12.32
N LEU A 96 -3.51 3.06 -11.98
CA LEU A 96 -4.93 3.01 -11.61
C LEU A 96 -5.82 2.54 -12.78
N VAL A 97 -5.51 2.94 -14.01
CA VAL A 97 -6.18 2.41 -15.21
C VAL A 97 -5.93 0.91 -15.33
N GLY A 98 -4.68 0.45 -15.14
CA GLY A 98 -4.36 -0.99 -15.14
C GLY A 98 -5.15 -1.79 -14.10
N VAL A 99 -5.25 -1.28 -12.87
CA VAL A 99 -6.06 -1.89 -11.80
C VAL A 99 -7.54 -1.91 -12.17
N SER A 100 -8.06 -0.82 -12.74
CA SER A 100 -9.44 -0.71 -13.21
C SER A 100 -9.77 -1.76 -14.26
N VAL A 101 -8.85 -2.02 -15.21
CA VAL A 101 -8.98 -3.09 -16.20
C VAL A 101 -9.01 -4.46 -15.52
N MET A 102 -8.11 -4.73 -14.57
CA MET A 102 -8.09 -6.03 -13.87
C MET A 102 -9.39 -6.33 -13.12
N LEU A 103 -10.01 -5.29 -12.53
CA LEU A 103 -11.23 -5.37 -11.75
C LEU A 103 -12.50 -5.46 -12.62
N TRP A 104 -12.64 -4.58 -13.61
CA TRP A 104 -13.88 -4.39 -14.36
C TRP A 104 -13.90 -4.98 -15.77
N ALA A 105 -12.80 -5.58 -16.25
CA ALA A 105 -12.82 -6.24 -17.55
C ALA A 105 -13.94 -7.31 -17.59
N PRO A 106 -14.90 -7.21 -18.52
CA PRO A 106 -15.94 -8.21 -18.69
C PRO A 106 -15.29 -9.51 -19.14
N ARG A 107 -15.55 -10.58 -18.38
CA ARG A 107 -15.07 -11.91 -18.67
C ARG A 107 -16.33 -12.73 -18.97
N GLY A 108 -16.49 -13.07 -20.25
CA GLY A 108 -17.49 -14.05 -20.69
C GLY A 108 -17.19 -15.43 -20.11
#